data_AF-A0A7Y0MG79-F1
#
_entry.id   AF-A0A7Y0MG79-F1
#
_cell.length_a   1.000
_cell.length_b   1.000
_cell.length_c   1.000
_cell.angle_alpha   90.00
_cell.angle_beta   90.00
_cell.angle_gamma   90.00
#
_symmetry.space_group_name_H-M   'P 1'
#
loop_
_entity.id
_entity.type
_entity.pdbx_description
1 polymer ?
#
loop_
_entity_poly.entity_id
_entity_poly.type
_entity_poly.pdbx_seq_one_letter_code
_entity_poly.pdbx_strand_id
1 'polypeptide(L)'
;MPLVAYLDGERIDATKKTSQDWDDLQASEERKRLKMPLCGVRAVAKARGLTQFFAHFRLADCTVEHQGETPQHLAMKAALAAYIDSVPNWSAWVEYPHPSQEWIIDVLAVSDDGRRYAFEVQLSSQSHSEYSRRSQRYFDSGAFPVWLVPQDLEYHPIKIPVVVTGFGKSSEVPDDPSTLLELETEQEVVRGDHDLRRFLERLLTFGPDWAYGAPDEQTRKIAAERKRQETARQAEAAKQAEYTRMIEETNRNSASPEAAYGAHTIQTEDGPFVWATLNQCWKCRHPMLLWEARGPKSGKPFVRVPTLQVKGEVDQKRYENHPDVHRLVDRWMRETKADVDKAVIDKRKSQAKGSIYSAFVCPSCSALIGQIFVSCIRNEKWAIISAPKIRETDVERARRTPAVHRPQTDRPSRVRQNRMSDAQWAKEVRDRIDRGPEASGSQDTPAT
;
A
#
# COMPACT_ATOMS: atom_id res chain seq x y z
N MET A 1 -16.18 -26.95 -34.56
CA MET A 1 -16.74 -27.19 -35.90
C MET A 1 -15.91 -26.29 -36.80
N PRO A 2 -14.70 -26.70 -37.20
CA PRO A 2 -13.69 -25.74 -37.66
C PRO A 2 -14.10 -24.98 -38.92
N LEU A 3 -13.75 -23.71 -39.01
CA LEU A 3 -13.99 -22.85 -40.17
C LEU A 3 -12.90 -22.99 -41.23
N VAL A 4 -11.80 -23.67 -40.92
CA VAL A 4 -10.67 -23.83 -41.84
C VAL A 4 -10.33 -25.30 -42.12
N ALA A 5 -10.01 -25.58 -43.37
CA ALA A 5 -9.36 -26.81 -43.83
C ALA A 5 -8.22 -26.47 -44.80
N TYR A 6 -7.43 -27.48 -45.18
CA TYR A 6 -6.42 -27.37 -46.22
C TYR A 6 -6.76 -28.28 -47.40
N LEU A 7 -6.72 -27.76 -48.61
CA LEU A 7 -6.83 -28.50 -49.85
C LEU A 7 -5.47 -28.48 -50.57
N ASP A 8 -4.81 -29.63 -50.68
CA ASP A 8 -3.52 -29.76 -51.36
C ASP A 8 -2.43 -28.74 -50.90
N GLY A 9 -2.50 -28.34 -49.63
CA GLY A 9 -1.58 -27.37 -49.01
C GLY A 9 -2.10 -25.93 -49.03
N GLU A 10 -3.16 -25.64 -49.77
CA GLU A 10 -3.84 -24.35 -49.78
C GLU A 10 -4.86 -24.25 -48.65
N ARG A 11 -4.90 -23.12 -47.95
CA ARG A 11 -5.86 -22.86 -46.88
C ARG A 11 -7.23 -22.53 -47.46
N ILE A 12 -8.25 -23.28 -47.07
CA ILE A 12 -9.65 -23.02 -47.40
C ILE A 12 -10.35 -22.45 -46.17
N ASP A 13 -10.81 -21.21 -46.28
CA ASP A 13 -11.57 -20.50 -45.26
C ASP A 13 -13.07 -20.52 -45.60
N ALA A 14 -13.88 -21.16 -44.77
CA ALA A 14 -15.32 -21.27 -44.97
C ALA A 14 -16.02 -19.90 -44.90
N THR A 15 -15.46 -18.93 -44.17
CA THR A 15 -16.08 -17.59 -44.04
C THR A 15 -15.94 -16.74 -45.31
N LYS A 16 -15.02 -17.11 -46.21
CA LYS A 16 -14.75 -16.39 -47.47
C LYS A 16 -15.42 -17.03 -48.68
N LYS A 17 -16.17 -18.12 -48.50
CA LYS A 17 -16.85 -18.84 -49.58
C LYS A 17 -18.29 -18.37 -49.69
N THR A 18 -18.74 -18.11 -50.91
CA THR A 18 -20.17 -17.91 -51.16
C THR A 18 -20.92 -19.23 -51.01
N SER A 19 -22.25 -19.18 -50.85
CA SER A 19 -23.07 -20.41 -50.84
C SER A 19 -22.85 -21.25 -52.10
N GLN A 20 -22.72 -20.60 -53.26
CA GLN A 20 -22.46 -21.30 -54.52
C GLN A 20 -21.07 -21.96 -54.53
N ASP A 21 -20.01 -21.24 -54.14
CA ASP A 21 -18.65 -21.82 -54.10
C ASP A 21 -18.56 -23.00 -53.12
N TRP A 22 -19.35 -22.95 -52.04
CA TRP A 22 -19.41 -24.01 -51.06
C TRP A 22 -20.14 -25.25 -51.58
N ASP A 23 -21.26 -25.06 -52.26
CA ASP A 23 -21.99 -26.13 -52.94
C ASP A 23 -21.11 -26.79 -54.02
N ASP A 24 -20.38 -25.98 -54.78
CA ASP A 24 -19.42 -26.45 -55.78
C ASP A 24 -18.28 -27.25 -55.14
N LEU A 25 -17.72 -26.79 -54.02
CA LEU A 25 -16.73 -27.54 -53.24
C LEU A 25 -17.30 -28.86 -52.73
N GLN A 26 -18.56 -28.89 -52.28
CA GLN A 26 -19.22 -30.10 -51.79
C GLN A 26 -19.52 -31.10 -52.90
N ALA A 27 -19.76 -30.64 -54.14
CA ALA A 27 -19.96 -31.47 -55.32
C ALA A 27 -18.64 -31.94 -55.95
N SER A 28 -17.56 -31.18 -55.77
CA SER A 28 -16.23 -31.42 -56.33
C SER A 28 -15.56 -32.70 -55.80
N GLU A 29 -14.71 -33.32 -56.62
CA GLU A 29 -13.83 -34.43 -56.20
C GLU A 29 -12.72 -33.97 -55.24
N GLU A 30 -12.39 -32.68 -55.24
CA GLU A 30 -11.41 -32.05 -54.35
C GLU A 30 -11.78 -32.18 -52.88
N ARG A 31 -13.08 -32.28 -52.58
CA ARG A 31 -13.58 -32.53 -51.21
C ARG A 31 -13.00 -33.77 -50.55
N LYS A 32 -12.51 -34.74 -51.34
CA LYS A 32 -11.88 -35.96 -50.83
C LYS A 32 -10.46 -35.72 -50.31
N ARG A 33 -9.82 -34.62 -50.71
CA ARG A 33 -8.44 -34.23 -50.36
C ARG A 33 -8.36 -33.16 -49.28
N LEU A 34 -9.48 -32.58 -48.85
CA LEU A 34 -9.54 -31.64 -47.73
C LEU A 34 -8.98 -32.28 -46.45
N LYS A 35 -8.13 -31.56 -45.73
CA LYS A 35 -7.50 -31.98 -44.47
C LYS A 35 -7.72 -30.96 -43.37
N MET A 36 -7.88 -31.45 -42.15
CA MET A 36 -8.01 -30.62 -40.95
C MET A 36 -6.64 -29.98 -40.60
N PRO A 37 -6.59 -28.71 -40.16
CA PRO A 37 -5.35 -27.97 -39.95
C PRO A 37 -4.35 -28.60 -38.96
N LEU A 38 -4.83 -29.13 -37.83
CA LEU A 38 -3.95 -29.62 -36.75
C LEU A 38 -3.60 -31.10 -36.86
N CYS A 39 -4.58 -31.94 -37.22
CA CYS A 39 -4.38 -33.39 -37.20
C CYS A 39 -4.12 -33.98 -38.60
N GLY A 40 -4.30 -33.20 -39.67
CA GLY A 40 -4.14 -33.68 -41.05
C GLY A 40 -5.17 -34.72 -41.50
N VAL A 41 -6.12 -35.09 -40.64
CA VAL A 41 -7.22 -36.02 -40.94
C VAL A 41 -8.11 -35.42 -42.02
N ARG A 42 -8.71 -36.28 -42.85
CA ARG A 42 -9.63 -35.83 -43.90
C ARG A 42 -10.80 -35.02 -43.31
N ALA A 43 -11.03 -33.84 -43.88
CA ALA A 43 -12.13 -32.95 -43.57
C ALA A 43 -13.33 -33.16 -44.52
N VAL A 44 -14.51 -32.77 -44.05
CA VAL A 44 -15.78 -32.79 -44.79
C VAL A 44 -16.40 -31.40 -44.66
N ALA A 45 -16.66 -30.75 -45.79
CA ALA A 45 -17.43 -29.52 -45.85
C ALA A 45 -18.90 -29.80 -45.49
N LYS A 46 -19.44 -29.09 -44.50
CA LYS A 46 -20.83 -29.16 -44.02
C LYS A 46 -21.43 -27.77 -43.92
N ALA A 47 -22.76 -27.71 -43.87
CA ALA A 47 -23.50 -26.48 -43.62
C ALA A 47 -24.62 -26.75 -42.60
N ARG A 48 -24.96 -25.74 -41.80
CA ARG A 48 -26.14 -25.73 -40.92
C ARG A 48 -26.73 -24.31 -40.93
N GLY A 49 -27.88 -24.14 -41.57
CA GLY A 49 -28.38 -22.80 -41.88
C GLY A 49 -27.40 -22.08 -42.81
N LEU A 50 -27.08 -20.81 -42.52
CA LEU A 50 -26.09 -20.03 -43.26
C LEU A 50 -24.64 -20.29 -42.81
N THR A 51 -24.42 -21.06 -41.75
CA THR A 51 -23.07 -21.36 -41.27
C THR A 51 -22.45 -22.53 -42.03
N GLN A 52 -21.34 -22.26 -42.72
CA GLN A 52 -20.49 -23.24 -43.38
C GLN A 52 -19.31 -23.63 -42.46
N PHE A 53 -18.96 -24.91 -42.41
CA PHE A 53 -17.88 -25.40 -41.54
C PHE A 53 -17.34 -26.75 -42.02
N PHE A 54 -16.16 -27.12 -41.52
CA PHE A 54 -15.54 -28.42 -41.72
C PHE A 54 -15.78 -29.35 -40.52
N ALA A 55 -15.87 -30.64 -40.81
CA ALA A 55 -15.92 -31.69 -39.80
C ALA A 55 -14.94 -32.81 -40.16
N HIS A 56 -14.43 -33.52 -39.15
CA HIS A 56 -13.69 -34.75 -39.38
C HIS A 56 -14.56 -35.76 -40.14
N PHE A 57 -14.00 -36.40 -41.18
CA PHE A 57 -14.68 -37.49 -41.87
C PHE A 57 -14.92 -38.67 -40.91
N ARG A 58 -13.91 -38.98 -40.07
CA ARG A 58 -14.03 -39.90 -38.94
C ARG A 58 -13.27 -39.32 -37.75
N LEU A 59 -13.97 -39.15 -36.62
CA LEU A 59 -13.39 -38.59 -35.40
C LEU A 59 -12.37 -39.55 -34.76
N ALA A 60 -12.57 -40.86 -34.91
CA ALA A 60 -11.68 -41.90 -34.37
C ALA A 60 -10.26 -41.87 -34.95
N ASP A 61 -10.09 -41.27 -36.13
CA ASP A 61 -8.78 -41.14 -36.79
C ASP A 61 -8.03 -39.89 -36.30
N CYS A 62 -8.63 -39.08 -35.41
CA CYS A 62 -8.02 -37.91 -34.83
C CYS A 62 -7.48 -38.17 -33.43
N THR A 63 -6.24 -37.78 -33.19
CA THR A 63 -5.56 -37.89 -31.89
C THR A 63 -5.66 -36.62 -31.05
N VAL A 64 -6.33 -35.58 -31.56
CA VAL A 64 -6.46 -34.27 -30.90
C VAL A 64 -7.78 -34.23 -30.12
N GLU A 65 -7.72 -33.76 -28.87
CA GLU A 65 -8.91 -33.58 -28.05
C GLU A 65 -9.73 -32.39 -28.60
N HIS A 66 -10.98 -32.66 -28.98
CA HIS A 66 -11.88 -31.64 -29.54
C HIS A 66 -12.95 -31.26 -28.54
N GLN A 67 -12.89 -30.06 -27.98
CA GLN A 67 -14.07 -29.43 -27.43
C GLN A 67 -14.90 -28.88 -28.59
N GLY A 68 -16.14 -29.36 -28.73
CA GLY A 68 -17.02 -28.93 -29.82
C GLY A 68 -17.34 -27.44 -29.72
N GLU A 69 -16.86 -26.64 -30.67
CA GLU A 69 -17.30 -25.24 -30.80
C GLU A 69 -18.79 -25.16 -31.11
N THR A 70 -19.47 -24.21 -30.49
CA THR A 70 -20.90 -24.00 -30.66
C THR A 70 -21.19 -23.13 -31.89
N PRO A 71 -22.40 -23.18 -32.47
CA PRO A 71 -22.80 -22.28 -33.56
C PRO A 71 -22.60 -20.79 -33.24
N GLN A 72 -22.81 -20.39 -31.97
CA GLN A 72 -22.56 -19.03 -31.49
C GLN A 72 -21.09 -18.63 -31.64
N HIS A 73 -20.17 -19.54 -31.30
CA HIS A 73 -18.73 -19.30 -31.44
C HIS A 73 -18.35 -19.04 -32.90
N LEU A 74 -18.88 -19.85 -33.82
CA LEU A 74 -18.66 -19.69 -35.27
C LEU A 74 -19.26 -18.38 -35.81
N ALA A 75 -20.48 -18.05 -35.39
CA ALA A 75 -21.16 -16.83 -35.83
C ALA A 75 -20.38 -15.58 -35.42
N MET A 76 -19.88 -15.52 -34.19
CA MET A 76 -19.05 -14.41 -33.73
C MET A 76 -17.73 -14.32 -34.52
N LYS A 77 -17.02 -15.45 -34.75
CA LYS A 77 -15.80 -15.46 -35.59
C LYS A 77 -16.06 -14.94 -36.99
N ALA A 78 -17.15 -15.38 -37.62
CA ALA A 78 -17.53 -14.96 -38.96
C ALA A 78 -17.87 -13.46 -39.03
N ALA A 79 -18.63 -12.95 -38.05
CA ALA A 79 -18.96 -11.53 -37.95
C ALA A 79 -17.70 -10.65 -37.82
N LEU A 80 -16.77 -11.05 -36.94
CA LEU A 80 -15.48 -10.38 -36.75
C LEU A 80 -14.67 -10.38 -38.05
N ALA A 81 -14.49 -11.54 -38.66
CA ALA A 81 -13.68 -11.69 -39.86
C ALA A 81 -14.22 -10.87 -41.04
N ALA A 82 -15.53 -10.94 -41.28
CA ALA A 82 -16.19 -10.17 -42.32
C ALA A 82 -16.03 -8.65 -42.11
N TYR A 83 -16.17 -8.18 -40.86
CA TYR A 83 -15.96 -6.76 -40.58
C TYR A 83 -14.49 -6.35 -40.77
N ILE A 84 -13.53 -7.10 -40.23
CA ILE A 84 -12.10 -6.82 -40.36
C ILE A 84 -11.68 -6.76 -41.83
N ASP A 85 -12.11 -7.72 -42.66
CA ASP A 85 -11.82 -7.75 -44.11
C ASP A 85 -12.50 -6.59 -44.87
N SER A 86 -13.54 -5.97 -44.30
CA SER A 86 -14.20 -4.78 -44.87
C SER A 86 -13.45 -3.47 -44.62
N VAL A 87 -12.52 -3.45 -43.64
CA VAL A 87 -11.74 -2.27 -43.30
C VAL A 87 -10.51 -2.18 -44.21
N PRO A 88 -10.25 -1.03 -44.87
CA PRO A 88 -9.08 -0.87 -45.72
C PRO A 88 -7.76 -1.18 -45.00
N ASN A 89 -6.85 -1.87 -45.71
CA ASN A 89 -5.51 -2.25 -45.24
C ASN A 89 -5.49 -3.24 -44.06
N TRP A 90 -6.62 -3.91 -43.81
CA TRP A 90 -6.74 -4.98 -42.82
C TRP A 90 -7.12 -6.29 -43.48
N SER A 91 -6.69 -7.41 -42.88
CA SER A 91 -7.04 -8.76 -43.29
C SER A 91 -7.28 -9.66 -42.09
N ALA A 92 -8.36 -10.42 -42.16
CA ALA A 92 -8.77 -11.39 -41.17
C ALA A 92 -8.31 -12.81 -41.54
N TRP A 93 -7.83 -13.52 -40.52
CA TRP A 93 -7.45 -14.92 -40.57
C TRP A 93 -8.15 -15.69 -39.44
N VAL A 94 -9.25 -16.36 -39.77
CA VAL A 94 -10.04 -17.16 -38.83
C VAL A 94 -9.31 -18.45 -38.50
N GLU A 95 -9.23 -18.89 -37.25
CA GLU A 95 -8.50 -20.10 -36.83
C GLU A 95 -7.03 -20.09 -37.31
N TYR A 96 -6.32 -19.02 -37.00
CA TYR A 96 -4.93 -18.85 -37.37
C TYR A 96 -4.03 -19.67 -36.42
N PRO A 97 -3.32 -20.70 -36.91
CA PRO A 97 -2.38 -21.44 -36.06
C PRO A 97 -1.16 -20.58 -35.75
N HIS A 98 -0.75 -20.53 -34.49
CA HIS A 98 0.54 -19.95 -34.13
C HIS A 98 1.68 -20.70 -34.86
N PRO A 99 2.83 -20.06 -35.21
CA PRO A 99 3.94 -20.75 -35.88
C PRO A 99 4.47 -22.00 -35.17
N SER A 100 4.38 -22.07 -33.84
CA SER A 100 4.71 -23.29 -33.07
C SER A 100 3.69 -24.43 -33.24
N GLN A 101 2.52 -24.14 -33.81
CA GLN A 101 1.37 -25.03 -34.00
C GLN A 101 0.75 -25.57 -32.69
N GLU A 102 1.18 -25.06 -31.54
CA GLU A 102 0.70 -25.51 -30.23
C GLU A 102 -0.66 -24.90 -29.83
N TRP A 103 -1.08 -23.83 -30.49
CA TRP A 103 -2.32 -23.13 -30.21
C TRP A 103 -2.82 -22.37 -31.44
N ILE A 104 -4.11 -22.06 -31.43
CA ILE A 104 -4.84 -21.37 -32.51
C ILE A 104 -5.42 -20.07 -31.98
N ILE A 105 -5.39 -19.05 -32.83
CA ILE A 105 -6.10 -17.78 -32.64
C ILE A 105 -7.46 -17.90 -33.30
N ASP A 106 -8.53 -17.58 -32.58
CA ASP A 106 -9.88 -17.65 -33.14
C ASP A 106 -10.05 -16.74 -34.36
N VAL A 107 -9.65 -15.47 -34.28
CA VAL A 107 -9.52 -14.58 -35.44
C VAL A 107 -8.30 -13.68 -35.26
N LEU A 108 -7.35 -13.74 -36.19
CA LEU A 108 -6.21 -12.82 -36.24
C LEU A 108 -6.49 -11.70 -37.27
N ALA A 109 -6.51 -10.46 -36.81
CA ALA A 109 -6.44 -9.30 -37.69
C ALA A 109 -4.98 -8.89 -37.92
N VAL A 110 -4.62 -8.68 -39.17
CA VAL A 110 -3.29 -8.20 -39.59
C VAL A 110 -3.49 -6.98 -40.47
N SER A 111 -2.75 -5.92 -40.18
CA SER A 111 -2.70 -4.74 -41.05
C SER A 111 -1.47 -4.77 -41.96
N ASP A 112 -1.54 -4.02 -43.06
CA ASP A 112 -0.41 -3.90 -44.00
C ASP A 112 0.84 -3.27 -43.37
N ASP A 113 0.67 -2.48 -42.30
CA ASP A 113 1.78 -1.89 -41.54
C ASP A 113 2.36 -2.81 -40.45
N GLY A 114 1.81 -4.03 -40.33
CA GLY A 114 2.31 -5.08 -39.44
C GLY A 114 1.69 -5.10 -38.03
N ARG A 115 0.74 -4.23 -37.70
CA ARG A 115 -0.05 -4.38 -36.46
C ARG A 115 -0.89 -5.65 -36.52
N ARG A 116 -0.97 -6.36 -35.38
CA ARG A 116 -1.64 -7.65 -35.24
C ARG A 116 -2.52 -7.68 -34.01
N TYR A 117 -3.79 -8.02 -34.17
CA TYR A 117 -4.75 -8.18 -33.06
C TYR A 117 -5.34 -9.58 -33.07
N ALA A 118 -5.27 -10.26 -31.92
CA ALA A 118 -5.74 -11.63 -31.73
C ALA A 118 -7.08 -11.60 -30.99
N PHE A 119 -8.18 -11.81 -31.71
CA PHE A 119 -9.51 -11.90 -31.12
C PHE A 119 -9.78 -13.34 -30.70
N GLU A 120 -10.19 -13.51 -29.45
CA GLU A 120 -10.52 -14.78 -28.81
C GLU A 120 -11.98 -14.76 -28.38
N VAL A 121 -12.80 -15.67 -28.92
CA VAL A 121 -14.22 -15.75 -28.58
C VAL A 121 -14.37 -16.80 -27.47
N GLN A 122 -14.47 -16.34 -26.23
CA GLN A 122 -14.48 -17.22 -25.06
C GLN A 122 -15.88 -17.29 -24.44
N LEU A 123 -16.69 -18.25 -24.91
CA LEU A 123 -18.08 -18.45 -24.45
C LEU A 123 -18.21 -19.39 -23.24
N SER A 124 -17.12 -20.04 -22.81
CA SER A 124 -17.08 -20.89 -21.62
C SER A 124 -16.38 -20.16 -20.48
N SER A 125 -16.71 -20.49 -19.24
CA SER A 125 -15.91 -20.05 -18.10
C SER A 125 -14.47 -20.55 -18.23
N GLN A 126 -13.53 -19.68 -17.86
CA GLN A 126 -12.10 -19.96 -17.83
C GLN A 126 -11.53 -19.21 -16.63
N SER A 127 -10.51 -19.77 -15.97
CA SER A 127 -9.89 -19.09 -14.83
C SER A 127 -9.14 -17.83 -15.28
N HIS A 128 -9.03 -16.86 -14.39
CA HIS A 128 -8.22 -15.66 -14.65
C HIS A 128 -6.74 -16.00 -14.96
N SER A 129 -6.18 -17.00 -14.26
CA SER A 129 -4.82 -17.47 -14.52
C SER A 129 -4.63 -17.94 -15.96
N GLU A 130 -5.62 -18.64 -16.53
CA GLU A 130 -5.59 -19.08 -17.92
C GLU A 130 -5.73 -17.92 -18.89
N TYR A 131 -6.63 -16.97 -18.61
CA TYR A 131 -6.71 -15.74 -19.41
C TYR A 131 -5.39 -14.97 -19.40
N SER A 132 -4.75 -14.82 -18.24
CA SER A 132 -3.46 -14.14 -18.10
C SER A 132 -2.36 -14.88 -18.87
N ARG A 133 -2.25 -16.19 -18.70
CA ARG A 133 -1.27 -17.04 -19.38
C ARG A 133 -1.44 -16.97 -20.91
N ARG A 134 -2.67 -17.11 -21.40
CA ARG A 134 -2.97 -17.02 -22.84
C ARG A 134 -2.72 -15.60 -23.36
N SER A 135 -3.17 -14.56 -22.66
CA SER A 135 -2.90 -13.16 -23.00
C SER A 135 -1.40 -12.88 -23.13
N GLN A 136 -0.59 -13.36 -22.18
CA GLN A 136 0.86 -13.19 -22.22
C GLN A 136 1.47 -13.80 -23.49
N ARG A 137 1.01 -14.99 -23.91
CA ARG A 137 1.49 -15.62 -25.16
C ARG A 137 1.22 -14.76 -26.39
N TYR A 138 0.07 -14.10 -26.48
CA TYR A 138 -0.20 -13.19 -27.61
C TYR A 138 0.75 -11.99 -27.58
N PHE A 139 0.93 -11.36 -26.41
CA PHE A 139 1.89 -10.25 -26.26
C PHE A 139 3.31 -10.65 -26.64
N ASP A 140 3.78 -11.83 -26.20
CA ASP A 140 5.10 -12.37 -26.55
C ASP A 140 5.23 -12.65 -28.06
N SER A 141 4.11 -12.93 -28.73
CA SER A 141 4.03 -13.17 -30.18
C SER A 141 3.84 -11.89 -31.00
N GLY A 142 3.86 -10.71 -30.36
CA GLY A 142 3.65 -9.42 -31.01
C GLY A 142 2.22 -9.17 -31.47
N ALA A 143 1.23 -9.87 -30.90
CA ALA A 143 -0.19 -9.64 -31.19
C ALA A 143 -0.91 -9.13 -29.93
N PHE A 144 -1.71 -8.07 -30.08
CA PHE A 144 -2.53 -7.58 -28.97
C PHE A 144 -3.78 -8.47 -28.80
N PRO A 145 -3.98 -9.12 -27.64
CA PRO A 145 -5.14 -9.98 -27.43
C PRO A 145 -6.41 -9.16 -27.18
N VAL A 146 -7.55 -9.66 -27.64
CA VAL A 146 -8.90 -9.12 -27.36
C VAL A 146 -9.82 -10.29 -27.05
N TRP A 147 -10.31 -10.36 -25.83
CA TRP A 147 -11.21 -11.44 -25.39
C TRP A 147 -12.66 -11.00 -25.49
N LEU A 148 -13.44 -11.64 -26.35
CA LEU A 148 -14.88 -11.48 -26.39
C LEU A 148 -15.52 -12.49 -25.45
N VAL A 149 -16.22 -12.00 -24.43
CA VAL A 149 -16.83 -12.83 -23.39
C VAL A 149 -18.32 -12.47 -23.21
N PRO A 150 -19.16 -13.42 -22.81
CA PRO A 150 -20.58 -13.15 -22.59
C PRO A 150 -20.84 -12.33 -21.32
N GLN A 151 -19.96 -12.41 -20.33
CA GLN A 151 -20.16 -11.79 -19.00
C GLN A 151 -18.83 -11.26 -18.48
N ASP A 152 -18.91 -10.26 -17.61
CA ASP A 152 -17.72 -9.69 -16.96
C ASP A 152 -16.96 -10.75 -16.16
N LEU A 153 -15.64 -10.57 -16.10
CA LEU A 153 -14.76 -11.46 -15.37
C LEU A 153 -14.67 -11.05 -13.91
N GLU A 154 -14.49 -12.03 -13.02
CA GLU A 154 -14.22 -11.73 -11.62
C GLU A 154 -13.00 -10.81 -11.48
N TYR A 155 -13.08 -9.89 -10.52
CA TYR A 155 -12.02 -8.94 -10.27
C TYR A 155 -10.68 -9.65 -10.03
N HIS A 156 -9.66 -9.20 -10.75
CA HIS A 156 -8.30 -9.64 -10.56
C HIS A 156 -7.33 -8.47 -10.72
N PRO A 157 -6.23 -8.43 -9.94
CA PRO A 157 -5.25 -7.34 -10.01
C PRO A 157 -4.49 -7.27 -11.35
N ILE A 158 -4.39 -8.40 -12.06
CA ILE A 158 -3.88 -8.44 -13.43
C ILE A 158 -5.04 -8.21 -14.39
N LYS A 159 -4.95 -7.15 -15.18
CA LYS A 159 -5.92 -6.76 -16.19
C LYS A 159 -5.60 -7.42 -17.53
N ILE A 160 -6.64 -7.78 -18.26
CA ILE A 160 -6.56 -8.36 -19.60
C ILE A 160 -7.54 -7.63 -20.53
N PRO A 161 -7.27 -7.52 -21.84
CA PRO A 161 -8.13 -6.74 -22.74
C PRO A 161 -9.41 -7.52 -23.06
N VAL A 162 -10.50 -7.18 -22.40
CA VAL A 162 -11.78 -7.88 -22.46
C VAL A 162 -12.85 -6.97 -23.05
N VAL A 163 -13.71 -7.56 -23.86
CA VAL A 163 -14.93 -6.99 -24.41
C VAL A 163 -16.09 -7.87 -24.01
N VAL A 164 -16.94 -7.38 -23.12
CA VAL A 164 -18.15 -8.08 -22.69
C VAL A 164 -19.27 -7.76 -23.67
N THR A 165 -19.88 -8.77 -24.29
CA THR A 165 -20.89 -8.57 -25.35
C THR A 165 -22.29 -9.06 -25.00
N GLY A 166 -22.46 -9.76 -23.87
CA GLY A 166 -23.72 -10.45 -23.53
C GLY A 166 -24.03 -11.70 -24.36
N PHE A 167 -23.35 -11.90 -25.49
CA PHE A 167 -23.60 -13.01 -26.41
C PHE A 167 -22.85 -14.28 -25.97
N GLY A 168 -23.60 -15.29 -25.57
CA GLY A 168 -23.09 -16.52 -24.95
C GLY A 168 -23.64 -17.80 -25.58
N LYS A 169 -23.31 -18.96 -25.00
CA LYS A 169 -23.71 -20.28 -25.54
C LYS A 169 -25.22 -20.51 -25.62
N SER A 170 -26.00 -19.78 -24.83
CA SER A 170 -27.47 -19.86 -24.81
C SER A 170 -28.15 -18.80 -25.67
N SER A 171 -27.39 -17.89 -26.28
CA SER A 171 -27.93 -16.87 -27.16
C SER A 171 -28.43 -17.49 -28.46
N GLU A 172 -29.50 -16.94 -29.00
CA GLU A 172 -29.96 -17.26 -30.35
C GLU A 172 -28.92 -16.82 -31.37
N VAL A 173 -28.62 -17.67 -32.36
CA VAL A 173 -27.69 -17.34 -33.44
C VAL A 173 -28.49 -16.59 -34.49
N PRO A 174 -28.14 -15.34 -34.82
CA PRO A 174 -28.84 -14.61 -35.86
C PRO A 174 -28.58 -15.24 -37.24
N ASP A 175 -29.54 -15.11 -38.15
CA ASP A 175 -29.39 -15.57 -39.53
C ASP A 175 -28.24 -14.85 -40.24
N ASP A 176 -28.14 -13.53 -40.06
CA ASP A 176 -27.00 -12.73 -40.51
C ASP A 176 -26.05 -12.46 -39.32
N PRO A 177 -24.84 -13.05 -39.31
CA PRO A 177 -23.84 -12.79 -38.27
C PRO A 177 -23.44 -11.32 -38.14
N SER A 178 -23.60 -10.50 -39.18
CA SER A 178 -23.23 -9.08 -39.14
C SER A 178 -23.99 -8.28 -38.09
N THR A 179 -25.19 -8.75 -37.70
CA THR A 179 -26.01 -8.19 -36.61
C THR A 179 -25.33 -8.29 -35.24
N LEU A 180 -24.40 -9.24 -35.05
CA LEU A 180 -23.62 -9.33 -33.81
C LEU A 180 -22.72 -8.11 -33.59
N LEU A 181 -22.42 -7.34 -34.64
CA LEU A 181 -21.64 -6.10 -34.54
C LEU A 181 -22.42 -4.96 -33.86
N GLU A 182 -23.74 -5.10 -33.71
CA GLU A 182 -24.60 -4.14 -33.03
C GLU A 182 -24.73 -4.42 -31.52
N LEU A 183 -24.12 -5.51 -31.03
CA LEU A 183 -24.13 -5.85 -29.61
C LEU A 183 -23.47 -4.75 -28.80
N GLU A 184 -24.14 -4.37 -27.71
CA GLU A 184 -23.56 -3.44 -26.74
C GLU A 184 -22.32 -4.05 -26.09
N THR A 185 -21.32 -3.21 -25.83
CA THR A 185 -20.05 -3.65 -25.26
C THR A 185 -19.66 -2.89 -24.00
N GLU A 186 -19.21 -3.63 -22.99
CA GLU A 186 -18.47 -3.08 -21.84
C GLU A 186 -16.99 -3.46 -21.97
N GLN A 187 -16.11 -2.46 -22.01
CA GLN A 187 -14.68 -2.67 -22.25
C GLN A 187 -13.82 -1.45 -21.85
N GLU A 188 -12.54 -1.69 -21.54
CA GLU A 188 -11.50 -0.68 -21.24
C GLU A 188 -10.37 -0.65 -22.30
N VAL A 189 -10.57 -1.32 -23.42
CA VAL A 189 -9.56 -1.49 -24.49
C VAL A 189 -9.45 -0.25 -25.39
N VAL A 190 -10.56 0.46 -25.63
CA VAL A 190 -10.66 1.73 -26.37
C VAL A 190 -11.67 2.67 -25.69
N ARG A 191 -11.53 4.00 -25.87
CA ARG A 191 -12.36 4.98 -25.15
C ARG A 191 -13.69 5.30 -25.84
N GLY A 192 -14.82 5.14 -25.14
CA GLY A 192 -16.08 5.82 -25.48
C GLY A 192 -16.91 5.15 -26.56
N ASP A 193 -16.84 3.83 -26.67
CA ASP A 193 -17.58 3.04 -27.65
C ASP A 193 -18.55 2.10 -26.93
N HIS A 194 -19.76 2.01 -27.47
CA HIS A 194 -20.89 1.32 -26.82
C HIS A 194 -21.34 0.07 -27.56
N ASP A 195 -20.87 -0.16 -28.79
CA ASP A 195 -21.22 -1.33 -29.60
C ASP A 195 -19.96 -1.96 -30.23
N LEU A 196 -20.07 -3.24 -30.60
CA LEU A 196 -18.95 -4.03 -31.10
C LEU A 196 -18.38 -3.48 -32.42
N ARG A 197 -19.22 -2.93 -33.30
CA ARG A 197 -18.79 -2.31 -34.56
C ARG A 197 -17.87 -1.12 -34.31
N ARG A 198 -18.30 -0.17 -33.47
CA ARG A 198 -17.52 1.04 -33.13
C ARG A 198 -16.24 0.68 -32.39
N PHE A 199 -16.32 -0.31 -31.50
CA PHE A 199 -15.14 -0.87 -30.84
C PHE A 199 -14.09 -1.34 -31.87
N LEU A 200 -14.50 -2.18 -32.84
CA LEU A 200 -13.60 -2.68 -33.88
C LEU A 200 -13.07 -1.55 -34.77
N GLU A 201 -13.95 -0.65 -35.22
CA GLU A 201 -13.58 0.51 -36.05
C GLU A 201 -12.41 1.28 -35.41
N ARG A 202 -12.53 1.55 -34.11
CA ARG A 202 -11.53 2.36 -33.41
C ARG A 202 -10.28 1.59 -33.04
N LEU A 203 -10.41 0.32 -32.66
CA LEU A 203 -9.24 -0.53 -32.45
C LEU A 203 -8.40 -0.65 -33.73
N LEU A 204 -9.04 -0.86 -34.88
CA LEU A 204 -8.36 -1.01 -36.18
C LEU A 204 -7.80 0.33 -36.68
N THR A 205 -8.50 1.44 -36.44
CA THR A 205 -8.07 2.77 -36.89
C THR A 205 -6.98 3.37 -36.00
N PHE A 206 -7.22 3.43 -34.68
CA PHE A 206 -6.38 4.17 -33.73
C PHE A 206 -5.50 3.27 -32.85
N GLY A 207 -5.79 1.97 -32.81
CA GLY A 207 -5.16 1.05 -31.88
C GLY A 207 -5.77 1.06 -30.48
N PRO A 208 -5.30 0.17 -29.60
CA PRO A 208 -5.81 0.04 -28.23
C PRO A 208 -5.30 1.19 -27.35
N ASP A 209 -6.15 1.70 -26.45
CA ASP A 209 -5.78 2.60 -25.35
C ASP A 209 -5.45 1.79 -24.08
N TRP A 210 -4.64 0.74 -24.23
CA TRP A 210 -4.37 -0.22 -23.17
C TRP A 210 -3.17 0.19 -22.30
N ALA A 211 -3.45 0.83 -21.17
CA ALA A 211 -2.41 1.37 -20.29
C ALA A 211 -1.73 0.33 -19.37
N TYR A 212 -2.29 -0.87 -19.24
CA TYR A 212 -1.84 -1.84 -18.23
C TYR A 212 -0.59 -2.63 -18.67
N GLY A 213 -0.39 -2.81 -19.98
CA GLY A 213 0.68 -3.65 -20.53
C GLY A 213 0.39 -5.16 -20.40
N ALA A 214 1.42 -5.97 -20.61
CA ALA A 214 1.30 -7.43 -20.58
C ALA A 214 1.16 -7.99 -19.14
N PRO A 215 0.48 -9.13 -18.93
CA PRO A 215 0.30 -9.75 -17.61
C PRO A 215 1.57 -9.90 -16.76
N ASP A 216 2.69 -10.31 -17.34
CA ASP A 216 3.95 -10.47 -16.62
C ASP A 216 4.54 -9.12 -16.19
N GLU A 217 4.38 -8.08 -17.00
CA GLU A 217 4.80 -6.73 -16.64
C GLU A 217 3.99 -6.20 -15.46
N GLN A 218 2.68 -6.39 -15.50
CA GLN A 218 1.79 -6.04 -14.39
C GLN A 218 2.17 -6.80 -13.11
N THR A 219 2.44 -8.10 -13.22
CA THR A 219 2.87 -8.95 -12.09
C THR A 219 4.16 -8.41 -11.46
N ARG A 220 5.15 -8.04 -12.29
CA ARG A 220 6.39 -7.42 -11.82
C ARG A 220 6.14 -6.08 -11.12
N LYS A 221 5.28 -5.21 -11.67
CA LYS A 221 4.94 -3.91 -11.07
C LYS A 221 4.28 -4.08 -9.70
N ILE A 222 3.31 -4.99 -9.58
CA ILE A 222 2.61 -5.28 -8.33
C ILE A 222 3.57 -5.85 -7.28
N ALA A 223 4.43 -6.79 -7.66
CA ALA A 223 5.43 -7.37 -6.75
C ALA A 223 6.41 -6.30 -6.25
N ALA A 224 6.87 -5.41 -7.13
CA ALA A 224 7.77 -4.31 -6.76
C ALA A 224 7.10 -3.31 -5.81
N GLU A 225 5.84 -2.97 -6.03
CA GLU A 225 5.07 -2.11 -5.13
C GLU A 225 4.88 -2.75 -3.75
N ARG A 226 4.46 -4.01 -3.68
CA ARG A 226 4.32 -4.74 -2.42
C ARG A 226 5.63 -4.78 -1.64
N LYS A 227 6.76 -5.02 -2.32
CA LYS A 227 8.09 -5.02 -1.69
C LYS A 227 8.46 -3.64 -1.12
N ARG A 228 8.16 -2.56 -1.84
CA ARG A 228 8.38 -1.18 -1.37
C ARG A 228 7.54 -0.88 -0.13
N GLN A 229 6.26 -1.22 -0.14
CA GLN A 229 5.35 -1.03 1.00
C GLN A 229 5.80 -1.81 2.23
N GLU A 230 6.21 -3.07 2.05
CA GLU A 230 6.71 -3.88 3.16
C GLU A 230 8.00 -3.31 3.74
N THR A 231 8.92 -2.85 2.89
CA THR A 231 10.16 -2.20 3.34
C THR A 231 9.88 -0.92 4.11
N ALA A 232 8.93 -0.08 3.64
CA ALA A 232 8.51 1.12 4.34
C ALA A 232 7.88 0.80 5.71
N ARG A 233 7.00 -0.21 5.76
CA ARG A 233 6.37 -0.68 7.01
C ARG A 233 7.40 -1.19 8.01
N GLN A 234 8.38 -1.96 7.57
CA GLN A 234 9.48 -2.44 8.41
C GLN A 234 10.34 -1.29 8.93
N ALA A 235 10.67 -0.31 8.09
CA ALA A 235 11.42 0.87 8.50
C ALA A 235 10.65 1.72 9.54
N GLU A 236 9.34 1.88 9.37
CA GLU A 236 8.50 2.59 10.34
C GLU A 236 8.35 1.83 11.66
N ALA A 237 8.15 0.51 11.59
CA ALA A 237 8.13 -0.34 12.78
C ALA A 237 9.48 -0.29 13.54
N ALA A 238 10.61 -0.30 12.82
CA ALA A 238 11.93 -0.16 13.42
C ALA A 238 12.12 1.19 14.11
N LYS A 239 11.71 2.30 13.47
CA LYS A 239 11.71 3.64 14.09
C LYS A 239 10.84 3.69 15.34
N GLN A 240 9.65 3.09 15.30
CA GLN A 240 8.74 3.07 16.45
C GLN A 240 9.30 2.22 17.61
N ALA A 241 9.97 1.11 17.30
CA ALA A 241 10.63 0.26 18.29
C ALA A 241 11.82 0.98 18.95
N GLU A 242 12.66 1.66 18.17
CA GLU A 242 13.75 2.49 18.68
C GLU A 242 13.22 3.63 19.57
N TYR A 243 12.17 4.32 19.11
CA TYR A 243 11.55 5.38 19.87
C TYR A 243 10.97 4.89 21.21
N THR A 244 10.32 3.72 21.21
CA THR A 244 9.81 3.06 22.42
C THR A 244 10.96 2.72 23.37
N ARG A 245 12.05 2.14 22.86
CA ARG A 245 13.24 1.82 23.64
C ARG A 245 13.83 3.06 24.31
N MET A 246 13.92 4.18 23.59
CA MET A 246 14.43 5.45 24.13
C MET A 246 13.54 6.04 25.22
N ILE A 247 12.21 5.93 25.09
CA ILE A 247 11.26 6.31 26.16
C ILE A 247 11.49 5.45 27.40
N GLU A 248 11.63 4.13 27.23
CA GLU A 248 11.83 3.22 28.35
C GLU A 248 13.17 3.45 29.06
N GLU A 249 14.24 3.70 28.29
CA GLU A 249 15.54 4.06 28.82
C GLU A 249 15.49 5.39 29.58
N THR A 250 14.85 6.42 29.04
CA THR A 250 14.66 7.71 29.74
C THR A 250 13.90 7.51 31.05
N ASN A 251 12.84 6.70 31.05
CA ASN A 251 12.08 6.36 32.25
C ASN A 251 12.89 5.55 33.27
N ARG A 252 13.78 4.66 32.80
CA ARG A 252 14.68 3.89 33.67
C ARG A 252 15.73 4.80 34.30
N ASN A 253 16.19 5.80 33.56
CA ASN A 253 17.17 6.78 33.98
C ASN A 253 16.56 7.95 34.76
N SER A 254 15.29 7.86 35.18
CA SER A 254 14.60 8.91 35.92
C SER A 254 14.05 8.43 37.26
N ALA A 255 14.07 9.32 38.26
CA ALA A 255 13.48 9.08 39.58
C ALA A 255 12.84 10.34 40.15
N SER A 256 11.88 10.13 41.05
CA SER A 256 11.31 11.23 41.82
C SER A 256 12.36 11.79 42.80
N PRO A 257 12.54 13.12 42.88
CA PRO A 257 13.43 13.73 43.88
C PRO A 257 13.05 13.36 45.31
N GLU A 258 11.75 13.16 45.57
CA GLU A 258 11.25 12.70 46.87
C GLU A 258 11.81 11.32 47.27
N ALA A 259 11.97 10.41 46.31
CA ALA A 259 12.55 9.09 46.56
C ALA A 259 14.05 9.16 46.91
N ALA A 260 14.75 10.20 46.46
CA ALA A 260 16.18 10.38 46.68
C ALA A 260 16.50 11.20 47.93
N TYR A 261 15.78 12.32 48.12
CA TYR A 261 16.10 13.34 49.12
C TYR A 261 15.00 13.51 50.18
N GLY A 262 13.95 12.70 50.14
CA GLY A 262 12.78 12.80 51.02
C GLY A 262 11.76 13.83 50.54
N ALA A 263 10.56 13.76 51.12
CA ALA A 263 9.47 14.68 50.79
C ALA A 263 9.81 16.10 51.26
N HIS A 264 9.98 17.01 50.29
CA HIS A 264 10.26 18.41 50.57
C HIS A 264 9.63 19.31 49.50
N THR A 265 8.75 20.22 49.92
CA THR A 265 8.05 21.15 49.03
C THR A 265 8.15 22.57 49.59
N ILE A 266 8.69 23.49 48.79
CA ILE A 266 8.74 24.91 49.14
C ILE A 266 7.36 25.53 48.96
N GLN A 267 6.81 26.01 50.07
CA GLN A 267 5.57 26.80 50.08
C GLN A 267 5.87 28.26 49.72
N THR A 268 5.12 28.80 48.76
CA THR A 268 5.18 30.20 48.34
C THR A 268 3.82 30.86 48.55
N GLU A 269 3.75 32.19 48.64
CA GLU A 269 2.45 32.89 48.74
C GLU A 269 1.70 32.80 47.41
N ASP A 270 2.28 33.32 46.32
CA ASP A 270 1.67 33.38 44.99
C ASP A 270 2.57 32.79 43.88
N GLY A 271 3.54 31.95 44.26
CA GLY A 271 4.54 31.39 43.34
C GLY A 271 3.99 30.28 42.44
N PRO A 272 4.80 29.80 41.47
CA PRO A 272 4.38 28.74 40.58
C PRO A 272 4.37 27.37 41.25
N PHE A 273 3.62 26.45 40.64
CA PHE A 273 3.88 25.03 40.86
C PHE A 273 5.10 24.61 40.05
N VAL A 274 6.04 23.92 40.70
CA VAL A 274 7.22 23.35 40.06
C VAL A 274 7.27 21.86 40.39
N TRP A 275 7.24 21.04 39.34
CA TRP A 275 7.52 19.62 39.42
C TRP A 275 8.95 19.37 38.98
N ALA A 276 9.65 18.47 39.64
CA ALA A 276 10.98 18.06 39.25
C ALA A 276 11.11 16.55 39.15
N THR A 277 12.05 16.12 38.31
CA THR A 277 12.47 14.73 38.15
C THR A 277 13.99 14.69 38.09
N LEU A 278 14.58 13.70 38.74
CA LEU A 278 15.99 13.38 38.55
C LEU A 278 16.13 12.62 37.25
N ASN A 279 17.13 12.94 36.45
CA ASN A 279 17.41 12.29 35.19
C ASN A 279 18.92 12.12 35.00
N GLN A 280 19.31 11.07 34.29
CA GLN A 280 20.71 10.84 33.92
C GLN A 280 20.95 11.17 32.44
N CYS A 281 22.00 11.92 32.14
CA CYS A 281 22.39 12.22 30.77
C CYS A 281 22.63 10.94 29.96
N TRP A 282 21.97 10.81 28.81
CA TRP A 282 22.16 9.66 27.91
C TRP A 282 23.58 9.57 27.33
N LYS A 283 24.31 10.70 27.24
CA LYS A 283 25.67 10.77 26.67
C LYS A 283 26.75 10.53 27.72
N CYS A 284 26.86 11.39 28.73
CA CYS A 284 27.95 11.33 29.72
C CYS A 284 27.55 10.72 31.06
N ARG A 285 26.31 10.23 31.21
CA ARG A 285 25.79 9.65 32.44
C ARG A 285 25.75 10.60 33.66
N HIS A 286 25.96 11.90 33.46
CA HIS A 286 25.85 12.91 34.52
C HIS A 286 24.42 12.99 35.08
N PRO A 287 24.22 12.87 36.40
CA PRO A 287 22.92 13.04 37.02
C PRO A 287 22.53 14.52 37.07
N MET A 288 21.27 14.82 36.80
CA MET A 288 20.77 16.18 36.82
C MET A 288 19.30 16.27 37.21
N LEU A 289 18.88 17.45 37.64
CA LEU A 289 17.49 17.78 37.91
C LEU A 289 16.85 18.43 36.67
N LEU A 290 15.75 17.85 36.20
CA LEU A 290 14.84 18.43 35.20
C LEU A 290 13.59 18.95 35.90
N TRP A 291 12.92 19.93 35.29
CA TRP A 291 11.70 20.51 35.87
C TRP A 291 10.63 20.87 34.84
N GLU A 292 9.40 20.92 35.32
CA GLU A 292 8.21 21.42 34.64
C GLU A 292 7.58 22.48 35.55
N ALA A 293 7.20 23.63 34.99
CA ALA A 293 6.71 24.73 35.81
C ALA A 293 5.40 25.31 35.27
N ARG A 294 4.49 25.64 36.18
CA ARG A 294 3.22 26.30 35.85
C ARG A 294 3.02 27.52 36.73
N GLY A 295 3.11 28.69 36.10
CA GLY A 295 2.72 29.95 36.71
C GLY A 295 1.20 30.14 36.74
N PRO A 296 0.70 31.04 37.61
CA PRO A 296 -0.71 31.41 37.62
C PRO A 296 -1.10 32.04 36.29
N LYS A 297 -2.33 31.79 35.84
CA LYS A 297 -2.90 32.53 34.69
C LYS A 297 -3.23 33.94 35.17
N SER A 298 -2.98 34.97 34.35
CA SER A 298 -3.17 36.38 34.71
C SER A 298 -4.46 36.63 35.51
N GLY A 299 -4.31 37.02 36.77
CA GLY A 299 -5.41 37.36 37.68
C GLY A 299 -6.21 36.18 38.27
N LYS A 300 -5.79 34.93 38.08
CA LYS A 300 -6.47 33.74 38.62
C LYS A 300 -5.51 32.93 39.52
N PRO A 301 -5.65 32.99 40.85
CA PRO A 301 -4.86 32.18 41.77
C PRO A 301 -5.18 30.69 41.58
N PHE A 302 -4.27 29.83 42.03
CA PHE A 302 -4.49 28.40 42.00
C PHE A 302 -5.47 27.99 43.10
N VAL A 303 -6.50 27.25 42.71
CA VAL A 303 -7.54 26.74 43.63
C VAL A 303 -7.39 25.25 43.94
N ARG A 304 -6.49 24.57 43.22
CA ARG A 304 -6.08 23.17 43.42
C ARG A 304 -4.73 22.94 42.77
N VAL A 305 -4.04 21.88 43.17
CA VAL A 305 -2.82 21.41 42.50
C VAL A 305 -3.15 21.03 41.05
N PRO A 306 -2.50 21.64 40.04
CA PRO A 306 -2.71 21.28 38.65
C PRO A 306 -2.24 19.85 38.37
N THR A 307 -2.89 19.16 37.43
CA THR A 307 -2.35 17.90 36.91
C THR A 307 -1.05 18.16 36.16
N LEU A 308 0.00 17.42 36.49
CA LEU A 308 1.26 17.44 35.74
C LEU A 308 0.98 17.09 34.27
N GLN A 309 1.35 17.98 33.36
CA GLN A 309 1.46 17.65 31.94
C GLN A 309 2.74 18.30 31.44
N VAL A 310 3.71 17.46 31.14
CA VAL A 310 5.00 17.85 30.56
C VAL A 310 4.80 17.95 29.06
N LYS A 311 5.11 19.11 28.48
CA LYS A 311 4.96 19.31 27.03
C LYS A 311 6.12 18.69 26.26
N GLY A 312 5.83 18.12 25.09
CA GLY A 312 6.83 17.54 24.18
C GLY A 312 7.70 18.55 23.43
N GLU A 313 7.40 19.85 23.55
CA GLU A 313 8.14 20.95 22.93
C GLU A 313 8.52 22.02 23.98
N VAL A 314 9.68 22.64 23.82
CA VAL A 314 10.13 23.77 24.66
C VAL A 314 10.27 25.01 23.77
N ASP A 315 9.25 25.84 23.77
CA ASP A 315 9.28 27.16 23.10
C ASP A 315 9.98 28.20 24.00
N GLN A 316 10.49 29.29 23.42
CA GLN A 316 11.23 30.36 24.11
C GLN A 316 10.41 31.08 25.20
N LYS A 317 9.08 30.99 25.15
CA LYS A 317 8.14 31.60 26.11
C LYS A 317 7.77 30.68 27.28
N ARG A 318 8.46 29.54 27.42
CA ARG A 318 8.17 28.58 28.48
C ARG A 318 8.54 29.13 29.86
N TYR A 319 7.60 28.97 30.78
CA TYR A 319 7.69 29.49 32.14
C TYR A 319 8.78 28.78 32.95
N GLU A 320 9.22 27.60 32.50
CA GLU A 320 10.36 26.85 33.04
C GLU A 320 11.67 27.66 33.08
N ASN A 321 11.88 28.58 32.13
CA ASN A 321 13.06 29.42 32.08
C ASN A 321 12.86 30.76 32.84
N HIS A 322 11.75 30.93 33.57
CA HIS A 322 11.49 32.13 34.35
C HIS A 322 12.43 32.19 35.57
N PRO A 323 13.02 33.36 35.90
CA PRO A 323 13.93 33.49 37.04
C PRO A 323 13.35 32.97 38.36
N ASP A 324 12.05 33.13 38.60
CA ASP A 324 11.38 32.62 39.81
C ASP A 324 11.43 31.10 39.92
N VAL A 325 11.27 30.40 38.79
CA VAL A 325 11.36 28.94 38.76
C VAL A 325 12.79 28.50 39.10
N HIS A 326 13.81 29.13 38.49
CA HIS A 326 15.20 28.84 38.83
C HIS A 326 15.51 29.11 40.30
N ARG A 327 15.03 30.24 40.87
CA ARG A 327 15.20 30.55 42.31
C ARG A 327 14.57 29.50 43.21
N LEU A 328 13.40 28.97 42.86
CA LEU A 328 12.72 27.91 43.61
C LEU A 328 13.44 26.57 43.49
N VAL A 329 13.91 26.21 42.29
CA VAL A 329 14.75 25.03 42.07
C VAL A 329 16.03 25.12 42.92
N ASP A 330 16.75 26.24 42.85
CA ASP A 330 18.00 26.45 43.61
C ASP A 330 17.76 26.47 45.12
N ARG A 331 16.64 27.04 45.57
CA ARG A 331 16.24 27.00 46.97
C ARG A 331 15.95 25.57 47.41
N TRP A 332 15.21 24.80 46.60
CA TRP A 332 14.87 23.41 46.94
C TRP A 332 16.15 22.58 47.07
N MET A 333 17.06 22.69 46.10
CA MET A 333 18.34 21.97 46.12
C MET A 333 19.18 22.32 47.35
N ARG A 334 19.21 23.59 47.78
CA ARG A 334 19.91 24.00 49.01
C ARG A 334 19.26 23.45 50.28
N GLU A 335 17.93 23.49 50.39
CA GLU A 335 17.21 23.03 51.57
C GLU A 335 17.25 21.49 51.72
N THR A 336 17.24 20.75 50.61
CA THR A 336 17.37 19.27 50.61
C THR A 336 18.81 18.79 50.58
N LYS A 337 19.78 19.70 50.44
CA LYS A 337 21.20 19.38 50.20
C LYS A 337 21.38 18.41 49.03
N ALA A 338 20.63 18.64 47.95
CA ALA A 338 20.70 17.82 46.75
C ALA A 338 22.10 17.86 46.14
N ASP A 339 22.70 16.69 45.94
CA ASP A 339 24.05 16.46 45.41
C ASP A 339 24.04 16.25 43.88
N VAL A 340 23.15 16.96 43.17
CA VAL A 340 23.02 16.89 41.71
C VAL A 340 23.01 18.29 41.12
N ASP A 341 23.37 18.44 39.85
CA ASP A 341 23.23 19.70 39.15
C ASP A 341 21.81 19.87 38.59
N LYS A 342 21.31 21.10 38.47
CA LYS A 342 20.13 21.35 37.63
C LYS A 342 20.55 21.37 36.16
N ALA A 343 19.70 20.84 35.28
CA ALA A 343 19.91 20.96 33.84
C ALA A 343 19.95 22.44 33.40
N VAL A 344 20.55 22.71 32.25
CA VAL A 344 20.58 24.06 31.66
C VAL A 344 19.51 24.14 30.58
N ILE A 345 18.79 25.26 30.48
CA ILE A 345 17.90 25.53 29.34
C ILE A 345 18.69 26.36 28.33
N ASP A 346 18.96 25.79 27.16
CA ASP A 346 19.77 26.44 26.12
C ASP A 346 19.01 26.54 24.79
N LYS A 347 19.35 27.54 23.96
CA LYS A 347 18.76 27.72 22.64
C LYS A 347 19.42 26.79 21.63
N ARG A 348 18.61 26.13 20.81
CA ARG A 348 19.01 25.17 19.78
C ARG A 348 18.32 25.50 18.47
N LYS A 349 18.99 25.23 17.35
CA LYS A 349 18.42 25.37 16.00
C LYS A 349 18.10 24.00 15.47
N SER A 350 16.87 23.76 15.02
CA SER A 350 16.54 22.49 14.39
C SER A 350 17.21 22.42 13.02
N GLN A 351 17.90 21.32 12.74
CA GLN A 351 18.54 21.11 11.43
C GLN A 351 17.49 20.93 10.33
N ALA A 352 16.36 20.28 10.65
CA ALA A 352 15.30 19.99 9.67
C ALA A 352 14.36 21.17 9.38
N LYS A 353 14.04 22.03 10.36
CA LYS A 353 13.06 23.12 10.20
C LYS A 353 13.67 24.52 10.30
N GLY A 354 14.96 24.64 10.63
CA GLY A 354 15.64 25.93 10.78
C GLY A 354 15.18 26.80 11.97
N SER A 355 14.14 26.38 12.68
CA SER A 355 13.56 27.10 13.83
C SER A 355 14.46 27.04 15.07
N ILE A 356 14.45 28.11 15.86
CA ILE A 356 15.14 28.19 17.16
C ILE A 356 14.16 27.79 18.26
N TYR A 357 14.52 26.79 19.06
CA TYR A 357 13.77 26.33 20.23
C TYR A 357 14.68 26.32 21.45
N SER A 358 14.12 26.40 22.66
CA SER A 358 14.90 26.19 23.89
C SER A 358 14.80 24.71 24.27
N ALA A 359 15.76 24.14 24.98
CA ALA A 359 15.66 22.77 25.47
C ALA A 359 16.57 22.54 26.68
N PHE A 360 16.24 21.52 27.48
CA PHE A 360 17.14 21.05 28.52
C PHE A 360 18.41 20.46 27.89
N VAL A 361 19.56 20.82 28.44
CA VAL A 361 20.86 20.29 28.07
C VAL A 361 21.62 19.86 29.32
N CYS A 362 22.44 18.84 29.17
CA CYS A 362 23.28 18.36 30.25
C CYS A 362 24.26 19.44 30.69
N PRO A 363 24.37 19.74 32.00
CA PRO A 363 25.29 20.77 32.50
C PRO A 363 26.76 20.36 32.32
N SER A 364 27.06 19.06 32.27
CA SER A 364 28.42 18.52 32.14
C SER A 364 28.90 18.48 30.67
N CYS A 365 28.11 17.92 29.74
CA CYS A 365 28.56 17.69 28.36
C CYS A 365 27.76 18.45 27.29
N SER A 366 26.82 19.29 27.69
CA SER A 366 25.93 20.09 26.82
C SER A 366 25.07 19.28 25.85
N ALA A 367 25.00 17.95 26.01
CA ALA A 367 24.13 17.08 25.21
C ALA A 367 22.66 17.48 25.38
N LEU A 368 21.94 17.52 24.26
CA LEU A 368 20.50 17.80 24.23
C LEU A 368 19.74 16.69 24.97
N ILE A 369 18.91 17.07 25.93
CA ILE A 369 17.96 16.18 26.57
C ILE A 369 16.66 16.28 25.78
N GLY A 370 16.34 15.23 25.02
CA GLY A 370 15.21 15.25 24.10
C GLY A 370 13.90 15.48 24.85
N GLN A 371 13.30 16.65 24.68
CA GLN A 371 12.08 17.06 25.39
C GLN A 371 10.92 16.09 25.16
N ILE A 372 10.85 15.52 23.97
CA ILE A 372 9.89 14.48 23.62
C ILE A 372 9.99 13.31 24.60
N PHE A 373 11.20 12.83 24.91
CA PHE A 373 11.40 11.76 25.88
C PHE A 373 11.14 12.20 27.32
N VAL A 374 11.50 13.44 27.68
CA VAL A 374 11.18 14.04 28.99
C VAL A 374 9.66 14.08 29.21
N SER A 375 8.88 14.40 28.17
CA SER A 375 7.42 14.41 28.21
C SER A 375 6.79 13.04 28.40
N CYS A 376 7.54 11.98 28.09
CA CYS A 376 7.13 10.59 28.30
C CYS A 376 7.64 9.99 29.62
N ILE A 377 8.33 10.77 30.47
CA ILE A 377 8.67 10.34 31.82
C ILE A 377 7.37 10.14 32.61
N ARG A 378 7.20 8.94 33.17
CA ARG A 378 6.01 8.54 33.93
C ARG A 378 5.80 9.46 35.13
N ASN A 379 4.54 9.80 35.42
CA ASN A 379 4.17 10.75 36.48
C ASN A 379 4.73 10.38 37.86
N GLU A 380 4.84 9.09 38.19
CA GLU A 380 5.42 8.63 39.46
C GLU A 380 6.91 9.00 39.64
N LYS A 381 7.60 9.38 38.56
CA LYS A 381 9.00 9.83 38.59
C LYS A 381 9.14 11.33 38.83
N TRP A 382 8.05 12.04 39.06
CA TRP A 382 8.02 13.47 39.31
C TRP A 382 7.54 13.76 40.74
N ALA A 383 8.13 14.76 41.40
CA ALA A 383 7.63 15.31 42.67
C ALA A 383 7.41 16.82 42.58
N ILE A 384 6.47 17.33 43.37
CA ILE A 384 6.28 18.77 43.53
C ILE A 384 7.34 19.30 44.48
N ILE A 385 8.24 20.13 43.97
CA ILE A 385 9.30 20.77 44.75
C ILE A 385 8.93 22.19 45.20
N SER A 386 7.93 22.81 44.55
CA SER A 386 7.35 24.07 44.99
C SER A 386 5.86 24.16 44.67
N ALA A 387 5.10 24.73 45.61
CA ALA A 387 3.68 24.99 45.48
C ALA A 387 3.30 26.34 46.13
N PRO A 388 2.37 27.11 45.55
CA PRO A 388 1.73 28.23 46.24
C PRO A 388 0.74 27.74 47.31
N LYS A 389 0.54 28.55 48.35
CA LYS A 389 -0.51 28.35 49.35
C LYS A 389 -1.87 28.53 48.68
N ILE A 390 -2.68 27.48 48.67
CA ILE A 390 -4.07 27.56 48.20
C ILE A 390 -4.92 28.13 49.33
N ARG A 391 -5.46 29.34 49.15
CA ARG A 391 -6.31 29.99 50.16
C ARG A 391 -7.76 29.56 50.00
N GLU A 392 -8.45 29.36 51.11
CA GLU A 392 -9.87 28.98 51.15
C GLU A 392 -10.77 30.01 50.45
N THR A 393 -10.42 31.30 50.54
CA THR A 393 -11.09 32.39 49.83
C THR A 393 -11.03 32.27 48.31
N ASP A 394 -9.93 31.72 47.76
CA ASP A 394 -9.76 31.53 46.32
C ASP A 394 -10.56 30.33 45.83
N VAL A 395 -10.64 29.27 46.65
CA VAL A 395 -11.50 28.10 46.40
C VAL A 395 -12.97 28.51 46.37
N GLU A 396 -13.41 29.32 47.34
CA GLU A 396 -14.78 29.81 47.43
C GLU A 396 -15.16 30.73 46.25
N ARG A 397 -14.23 31.60 45.82
CA ARG A 397 -14.41 32.45 44.63
C ARG A 397 -14.53 31.63 43.34
N ALA A 398 -13.78 30.54 43.21
CA ALA A 398 -13.88 29.65 42.05
C ALA A 398 -15.17 28.81 42.03
N ARG A 399 -15.70 28.38 43.18
CA ARG A 399 -16.99 27.66 43.27
C ARG A 399 -18.17 28.47 42.74
N ARG A 400 -18.11 29.80 42.86
CA ARG A 400 -19.14 30.73 42.35
C ARG A 400 -19.07 30.96 40.84
N THR A 401 -18.11 30.38 40.13
CA THR A 401 -17.95 30.53 38.68
C THR A 401 -18.33 29.22 37.98
N PRO A 402 -19.34 29.17 37.08
CA PRO A 402 -19.79 27.92 36.47
C PRO A 402 -18.74 27.32 35.52
N ALA A 403 -18.50 26.01 35.62
CA ALA A 403 -17.50 25.29 34.83
C ALA A 403 -18.11 24.75 33.51
N VAL A 404 -17.49 25.09 32.38
CA VAL A 404 -17.80 24.50 31.06
C VAL A 404 -17.14 23.12 30.97
N HIS A 405 -17.94 22.09 30.75
CA HIS A 405 -17.50 20.69 30.59
C HIS A 405 -16.74 20.49 29.26
N ARG A 406 -15.66 19.70 29.28
CA ARG A 406 -14.98 19.21 28.06
C ARG A 406 -14.64 17.72 28.22
N PRO A 407 -14.81 16.88 27.18
CA PRO A 407 -14.81 15.43 27.33
C PRO A 407 -13.42 14.85 27.56
N GLN A 408 -13.38 13.76 28.31
CA GLN A 408 -12.20 12.97 28.67
C GLN A 408 -11.97 11.89 27.60
N THR A 409 -10.75 11.71 27.12
CA THR A 409 -10.37 10.60 26.23
C THR A 409 -9.56 9.56 26.99
N ASP A 410 -9.91 8.29 26.79
CA ASP A 410 -9.41 7.12 27.51
C ASP A 410 -7.94 6.78 27.22
N ARG A 411 -7.27 6.19 28.22
CA ARG A 411 -5.90 5.66 28.17
C ARG A 411 -5.90 4.14 28.45
N PRO A 412 -5.06 3.35 27.76
CA PRO A 412 -5.00 1.90 27.96
C PRO A 412 -4.16 1.48 29.19
N SER A 413 -4.48 0.27 29.65
CA SER A 413 -4.08 -0.37 30.90
C SER A 413 -2.61 -0.85 30.93
N ARG A 414 -2.00 -0.79 32.12
CA ARG A 414 -0.60 -1.17 32.41
C ARG A 414 -0.45 -2.67 32.65
N VAL A 415 0.55 -3.29 32.01
CA VAL A 415 1.14 -4.57 32.42
C VAL A 415 2.24 -4.32 33.46
N ARG A 416 2.22 -5.10 34.54
CA ARG A 416 3.13 -5.00 35.68
C ARG A 416 4.34 -5.91 35.44
N GLN A 417 5.56 -5.34 35.36
CA GLN A 417 6.80 -6.11 35.36
C GLN A 417 7.73 -5.63 36.47
N ASN A 418 8.36 -6.59 37.14
CA ASN A 418 9.28 -6.42 38.26
C ASN A 418 10.47 -5.52 37.86
N ARG A 419 10.67 -4.43 38.61
CA ARG A 419 11.83 -3.54 38.52
C ARG A 419 12.37 -3.30 39.93
N MET A 420 13.70 -3.13 39.99
CA MET A 420 14.41 -2.55 41.13
C MET A 420 13.70 -1.27 41.61
N SER A 421 13.60 -1.06 42.93
CA SER A 421 12.79 0.03 43.47
C SER A 421 13.41 1.39 43.20
N ASP A 422 12.58 2.42 43.03
CA ASP A 422 13.01 3.80 42.76
C ASP A 422 13.97 4.34 43.84
N ALA A 423 13.82 3.87 45.08
CA ALA A 423 14.70 4.19 46.19
C ALA A 423 16.10 3.54 46.05
N GLN A 424 16.18 2.31 45.51
CA GLN A 424 17.45 1.63 45.26
C GLN A 424 18.25 2.31 44.14
N TRP A 425 17.60 2.72 43.05
CA TRP A 425 18.28 3.47 41.98
C TRP A 425 18.74 4.86 42.44
N ALA A 426 17.89 5.59 43.18
CA ALA A 426 18.26 6.90 43.74
C ALA A 426 19.46 6.80 44.69
N LYS A 427 19.55 5.71 45.47
CA LYS A 427 20.72 5.39 46.27
C LYS A 427 21.94 5.09 45.41
N GLU A 428 21.81 4.28 44.37
CA GLU A 428 22.92 3.93 43.47
C GLU A 428 23.50 5.14 42.71
N VAL A 429 22.65 6.10 42.34
CA VAL A 429 23.09 7.38 41.74
C VAL A 429 23.92 8.20 42.74
N ARG A 430 23.46 8.34 44.00
CA ARG A 430 24.23 9.01 45.08
C ARG A 430 25.56 8.31 45.34
N ASP A 431 25.53 6.98 45.47
CA ASP A 431 26.73 6.17 45.72
C ASP A 431 27.74 6.26 44.56
N ARG A 432 27.32 6.63 43.35
CA ARG A 432 28.22 6.89 42.20
C ARG A 432 28.75 8.33 42.18
N ILE A 433 27.98 9.29 42.67
CA ILE A 433 28.42 10.69 42.85
C ILE A 433 29.56 10.74 43.88
N ASP A 434 29.42 10.04 45.01
CA ASP A 434 30.43 9.98 46.07
C ASP A 434 31.75 9.32 45.65
N ARG A 435 31.71 8.45 44.62
CA ARG A 435 32.90 7.75 44.11
C ARG A 435 33.72 8.58 43.10
N GLY A 436 33.20 9.72 42.62
CA GLY A 436 33.81 10.48 41.53
C GLY A 436 33.87 9.70 40.20
N PRO A 437 34.25 10.33 39.09
CA PRO A 437 34.36 9.65 37.80
C PRO A 437 35.51 8.62 37.86
N GLU A 438 35.19 7.33 37.79
CA GLU A 438 36.19 6.30 37.51
C GLU A 438 36.82 6.59 36.14
N ALA A 439 38.13 6.83 36.13
CA ALA A 439 38.90 6.86 34.90
C ALA A 439 38.80 5.48 34.24
N SER A 440 37.99 5.38 33.19
CA SER A 440 37.97 4.22 32.32
C SER A 440 39.33 4.11 31.64
N GLY A 441 40.19 3.25 32.17
CA GLY A 441 41.46 2.90 31.57
C GLY A 441 41.24 2.35 30.16
N SER A 442 41.76 3.07 29.18
CA SER A 442 42.03 2.54 27.85
C SER A 442 43.15 1.51 27.96
N GLN A 443 42.81 0.23 27.91
CA GLN A 443 43.77 -0.79 27.50
C GLN A 443 43.73 -0.87 25.98
N ASP A 444 44.64 -0.14 25.34
CA ASP A 444 45.08 -0.41 23.97
C ASP A 444 45.84 -1.74 23.97
N THR A 445 45.27 -2.75 23.33
CA THR A 445 46.02 -3.92 22.86
C THR A 445 46.60 -3.61 21.48
N PRO A 446 47.93 -3.74 21.27
CA PRO A 446 48.50 -3.65 19.94
C PRO A 446 48.22 -4.94 19.17
N ALA A 447 47.78 -4.79 17.92
CA ALA A 447 47.73 -5.87 16.96
C ALA A 447 49.14 -6.24 16.50
N THR A 448 49.44 -7.53 16.54
CA THR A 448 50.32 -8.24 15.60
C THR A 448 49.50 -9.28 14.90
#